data_AF-A0A958THP4-F1
#
_entry.id   AF-A0A958THP4-F1
#
_cell.length_a   1.000
_cell.length_b   1.000
_cell.length_c   1.000
_cell.angle_alpha   90.00
_cell.angle_beta   90.00
_cell.angle_gamma   90.00
#
_symmetry.space_group_name_H-M   'P 1'
#
loop_
_entity.id
_entity.type
_entity.pdbx_description
1 polymer ?
#
loop_
_entity_poly.entity_id
_entity_poly.type
_entity_poly.pdbx_seq_one_letter_code
_entity_poly.pdbx_strand_id
1 'polypeptide(L)' 'MNILIHPTYFPNIDTFVAIAKAKQVRFEVCDNYQKQTYRNRMHIYGTNGKMPLTVPVVYSQKNRQL' A
#
# COMPACT_ATOMS: atom_id res chain seq x y z
N MET A 1 -9.15 -12.23 -16.99
CA MET A 1 -8.51 -12.37 -15.67
C MET A 1 -9.12 -11.33 -14.75
N ASN A 2 -9.66 -11.74 -13.62
CA ASN A 2 -10.13 -10.81 -12.58
C ASN A 2 -9.06 -10.83 -11.50
N ILE A 3 -8.68 -9.66 -10.99
CA ILE A 3 -7.62 -9.57 -9.98
C ILE A 3 -8.17 -8.97 -8.69
N LEU A 4 -7.65 -9.48 -7.58
CA LEU A 4 -7.87 -8.93 -6.25
C LEU A 4 -6.54 -8.38 -5.76
N ILE A 5 -6.50 -7.09 -5.44
CA ILE A 5 -5.28 -6.41 -5.00
C ILE A 5 -5.54 -5.60 -3.74
N HIS A 6 -4.54 -5.47 -2.90
CA HIS A 6 -4.62 -4.54 -1.78
C HIS A 6 -4.43 -3.10 -2.26
N PRO A 7 -5.17 -2.13 -1.68
CA PRO A 7 -4.92 -0.73 -1.93
C PRO A 7 -3.52 -0.38 -1.40
N THR A 8 -2.65 0.06 -2.29
CA THR A 8 -1.27 0.45 -1.97
C THR A 8 -1.06 1.93 -2.27
N TYR A 9 -0.31 2.61 -1.41
CA TYR A 9 -0.05 4.05 -1.56
C TYR A 9 0.80 4.33 -2.81
N PHE A 10 1.84 3.50 -3.01
CA PHE A 10 2.67 3.54 -4.21
C PHE A 10 2.93 2.11 -4.68
N PRO A 11 2.11 1.59 -5.63
CA PRO A 11 2.26 0.25 -6.16
C PRO A 11 3.58 0.08 -6.93
N ASN A 12 4.11 -1.14 -6.94
CA ASN A 12 5.23 -1.48 -7.83
C ASN A 12 4.77 -1.71 -9.27
N ILE A 13 5.72 -1.79 -10.20
CA ILE A 13 5.44 -2.01 -11.62
C ILE A 13 4.64 -3.30 -11.86
N ASP A 14 4.90 -4.36 -11.10
CA ASP A 14 4.19 -5.64 -11.24
C ASP A 14 2.69 -5.49 -10.96
N THR A 15 2.34 -4.69 -9.95
CA THR A 15 0.94 -4.39 -9.62
C THR A 15 0.28 -3.64 -10.77
N PHE A 16 0.96 -2.65 -11.35
CA PHE A 16 0.43 -1.93 -12.52
C PHE A 16 0.28 -2.81 -13.75
N VAL A 17 1.23 -3.71 -14.02
CA VAL A 17 1.14 -4.69 -15.11
C VAL A 17 -0.05 -5.64 -14.89
N ALA A 18 -0.25 -6.11 -13.65
CA ALA A 18 -1.40 -6.95 -13.30
C ALA A 18 -2.73 -6.19 -13.51
N ILE A 19 -2.82 -4.94 -13.07
CA ILE A 19 -3.97 -4.06 -13.29
C ILE A 19 -4.25 -3.87 -14.79
N ALA A 20 -3.22 -3.56 -15.59
CA ALA A 20 -3.35 -3.33 -17.03
C ALA A 20 -3.83 -4.59 -17.79
N LYS A 21 -3.46 -5.78 -17.32
CA LYS A 21 -3.89 -7.06 -17.90
C LYS A 21 -5.24 -7.56 -17.38
N ALA A 22 -5.81 -6.93 -16.36
CA ALA A 22 -7.05 -7.37 -15.73
C ALA A 22 -8.29 -6.87 -16.49
N LYS A 23 -9.31 -7.72 -16.60
CA LYS A 23 -10.64 -7.33 -17.09
C LYS A 23 -11.44 -6.60 -16.01
N GLN A 24 -11.22 -6.96 -14.75
CA GLN A 24 -11.85 -6.36 -13.59
C GLN A 24 -10.85 -6.35 -12.44
N VAL A 25 -10.73 -5.19 -11.79
CA VAL A 25 -9.91 -4.98 -10.59
C VAL A 25 -10.83 -4.87 -9.39
N ARG A 26 -10.54 -5.64 -8.34
CA ARG A 26 -11.21 -5.54 -7.04
C ARG A 26 -10.18 -5.20 -5.97
N PHE A 27 -10.55 -4.32 -5.05
CA PHE A 27 -9.72 -3.98 -3.92
C PHE A 27 -10.09 -4.83 -2.70
N GLU A 28 -9.09 -5.43 -2.07
CA GLU A 28 -9.24 -6.14 -0.81
C GLU A 28 -9.12 -5.14 0.35
N VAL A 29 -10.25 -4.83 0.97
CA VAL A 29 -10.39 -3.83 2.04
C VAL A 29 -10.74 -4.42 3.40
N CYS A 30 -11.06 -5.73 3.46
CA CYS A 30 -11.49 -6.41 4.67
C CYS A 30 -10.35 -7.14 5.40
N ASP A 31 -9.14 -7.08 4.86
CA ASP A 31 -7.96 -7.70 5.46
C ASP A 31 -7.44 -6.92 6.68
N ASN A 32 -6.72 -7.62 7.55
CA ASN A 32 -6.08 -7.04 8.72
C ASN A 32 -5.02 -6.02 8.31
N TYR A 33 -4.92 -4.93 9.08
CA TYR A 33 -3.89 -3.93 8.84
C TYR A 33 -2.52 -4.43 9.31
N GLN A 34 -1.65 -4.74 8.34
CA GLN A 34 -0.26 -5.07 8.60
C GLN A 34 0.62 -3.81 8.52
N LYS A 35 1.31 -3.51 9.63
CA LYS A 35 2.34 -2.45 9.68
C LYS A 35 3.51 -2.81 8.76
N GLN A 36 4.20 -1.79 8.25
CA GLN A 36 5.42 -1.92 7.44
C GLN A 36 5.22 -2.49 6.04
N THR A 37 4.05 -2.27 5.44
CA THR A 37 3.72 -2.72 4.07
C THR A 37 3.67 -1.56 3.08
N TYR A 38 3.63 -1.87 1.77
CA TYR A 38 3.44 -0.89 0.69
C TYR A 38 2.08 -0.15 0.76
N ARG A 39 1.16 -0.58 1.63
CA ARG A 39 -0.09 0.14 1.91
C ARG A 39 0.16 1.50 2.53
N ASN A 40 1.23 1.64 3.31
CA ASN A 40 1.51 2.86 4.07
C ASN A 40 2.96 3.34 3.98
N ARG A 41 3.82 2.66 3.22
CA ARG A 41 5.24 3.01 3.05
C ARG A 41 5.66 2.97 1.59
N MET A 42 6.56 3.86 1.21
CA MET A 42 7.20 3.96 -0.10
C MET A 42 8.66 4.36 0.09
N HIS A 43 9.51 4.05 -0.87
CA HIS A 43 10.85 4.62 -0.95
C HIS A 43 11.01 5.41 -2.24
N ILE A 44 11.55 6.61 -2.15
CA ILE A 44 11.95 7.43 -3.28
C ILE A 44 13.46 7.66 -3.24
N TYR A 45 14.05 7.95 -4.39
CA TYR A 45 15.42 8.43 -4.44
C TYR A 45 15.43 9.95 -4.47
N GLY A 46 16.14 10.54 -3.51
CA GLY A 46 16.45 11.97 -3.47
C GLY A 46 17.96 12.20 -3.65
N THR A 47 18.38 13.46 -3.51
CA THR A 47 19.79 13.88 -3.62
C THR A 47 20.72 13.15 -2.63
N ASN A 48 20.19 12.78 -1.46
CA ASN A 48 20.92 12.07 -0.41
C ASN A 48 20.70 10.54 -0.43
N GLY A 49 20.19 9.99 -1.53
CA GLY A 49 19.92 8.56 -1.68
C GLY A 49 18.47 8.17 -1.36
N LYS A 50 18.26 6.94 -0.89
CA LYS A 50 16.93 6.35 -0.69
C LYS A 50 16.24 6.96 0.55
N MET A 51 15.17 7.71 0.33
CA MET A 51 14.34 8.33 1.36
C MET A 51 13.04 7.51 1.57
N PRO A 52 12.75 7.08 2.81
CA PRO A 52 11.48 6.44 3.14
C PRO A 52 10.38 7.48 3.32
N LEU A 53 9.24 7.28 2.67
CA LEU A 53 8.00 8.02 2.88
C LEU A 53 6.98 7.10 3.56
N THR A 54 6.26 7.64 4.55
CA THR A 54 5.23 6.89 5.28
C THR A 54 3.95 7.71 5.36
N VAL A 55 2.83 7.10 4.96
CA VAL A 55 1.49 7.66 5.16
C VAL A 55 1.04 7.32 6.58
N PRO A 56 0.70 8.31 7.42
CA PRO A 56 0.19 8.06 8.75
C PRO A 56 -1.18 7.41 8.67
N VAL A 57 -1.39 6.39 9.50
CA VAL A 57 -2.71 5.79 9.66
C VAL A 57 -3.45 6.55 10.75
N VAL A 58 -4.67 7.01 10.44
CA VAL A 58 -5.55 7.62 11.42
C VAL A 58 -6.09 6.51 12.32
N TYR A 59 -5.44 6.31 13.46
CA TYR A 59 -6.00 5.52 14.54
C TYR A 59 -6.97 6.41 15.32
N SER A 60 -8.23 5.99 15.47
CA SER A 60 -9.09 6.50 16.53
C SER A 60 -8.38 6.19 17.86
N GLN A 61 -7.77 7.20 18.48
CA GLN A 61 -6.92 7.09 19.66
C GLN A 61 -7.69 6.72 20.94
N LYS A 62 -8.63 5.77 20.90
CA LYS A 62 -9.31 5.30 22.13
C LYS A 62 -8.61 4.12 22.80
N ASN A 63 -7.91 3.25 22.07
CA ASN A 63 -7.37 2.00 22.62
C ASN A 63 -5.98 1.65 22.07
N ARG A 64 -4.98 2.50 22.29
CA ARG A 64 -3.59 2.11 22.06
C ARG A 64 -3.04 1.53 23.37
N GLN A 65 -3.13 0.21 23.53
CA GLN A 65 -2.35 -0.48 24.57
C GLN A 65 -0.87 -0.41 24.15
N LEU A 66 -0.04 0.07 25.08
CA LEU A 66 1.42 0.14 24.96
C LEU A 66 2.02 -1.27 25.02
#